data_AF-A0A9X3K1U4-F1
#
_entry.id   AF-A0A9X3K1U4-F1
#
_cell.length_a   1.000
_cell.length_b   1.000
_cell.length_c   1.000
_cell.angle_alpha   90.00
_cell.angle_beta   90.00
_cell.angle_gamma   90.00
#
_symmetry.space_group_name_H-M   'P 1'
#
loop_
_entity.id
_entity.type
_entity.pdbx_description
1 polymer ?
#
loop_
_entity_poly.entity_id
_entity_poly.type
_entity_poly.pdbx_seq_one_letter_code
_entity_poly.pdbx_strand_id
1 'polypeptide(L)'
;MDPGARFKFVPAQGYRPEPGELRFDMFEGEIGHEGDRCSLEVLVDRAGLGGDAALAAIAEIVHDIDLKDEKFGRPETAGLFQLLKGVCAPDRPDEQRVARAGAIFNDLYDGFARGTA
;
A
#
# COMPACT_ATOMS: atom_id res chain seq x y z
N MET A 1 -5.69 7.78 -10.88
CA MET A 1 -4.89 6.53 -10.82
C MET A 1 -4.39 6.17 -12.22
N ASP A 2 -3.19 5.61 -12.33
CA ASP A 2 -2.59 5.18 -13.61
C ASP A 2 -3.00 3.74 -13.97
N PRO A 3 -3.85 3.51 -14.99
CA PRO A 3 -4.25 2.17 -15.42
C PRO A 3 -3.14 1.38 -16.13
N GLY A 4 -2.06 2.07 -16.53
CA GLY A 4 -0.88 1.51 -17.17
C GLY A 4 0.13 0.93 -16.20
N ALA A 5 0.04 1.25 -14.90
CA ALA A 5 0.98 0.81 -13.89
C ALA A 5 1.09 -0.73 -13.83
N ARG A 6 2.32 -1.24 -13.65
CA ARG A 6 2.62 -2.67 -13.54
C ARG A 6 3.60 -2.90 -12.39
N PHE A 7 3.46 -4.05 -11.74
CA PHE A 7 4.41 -4.50 -10.73
C PHE A 7 5.41 -5.48 -11.35
N LYS A 8 6.68 -5.36 -10.95
CA LYS A 8 7.77 -6.27 -11.29
C LYS A 8 8.42 -6.72 -9.99
N PHE A 9 8.40 -8.03 -9.72
CA PHE A 9 9.08 -8.60 -8.56
C PHE A 9 10.56 -8.83 -8.91
N VAL A 10 11.44 -8.38 -8.04
CA VAL A 10 12.89 -8.39 -8.25
C VAL A 10 13.61 -8.93 -7.02
N PRO A 11 14.85 -9.43 -7.15
CA PRO A 11 15.65 -9.80 -5.99
C PRO A 11 15.83 -8.61 -5.03
N ALA A 12 15.82 -8.88 -3.73
CA ALA A 12 15.92 -7.85 -2.69
C ALA A 12 17.25 -7.06 -2.73
N GLN A 13 18.29 -7.61 -3.37
CA GLN A 13 19.60 -6.98 -3.51
C GLN A 13 20.14 -7.16 -4.94
N GLY A 14 20.92 -6.19 -5.39
CA GLY A 14 21.64 -6.26 -6.67
C GLY A 14 20.79 -5.96 -7.91
N TYR A 15 19.48 -5.71 -7.75
CA TYR A 15 18.64 -5.24 -8.85
C TYR A 15 19.01 -3.80 -9.23
N ARG A 16 19.19 -3.55 -10.53
CA ARG A 16 19.40 -2.21 -11.09
C ARG A 16 18.17 -1.83 -11.92
N PRO A 17 17.45 -0.75 -11.56
CA PRO A 17 16.24 -0.37 -12.27
C PRO A 17 16.55 0.09 -13.70
N GLU A 18 15.66 -0.26 -14.62
CA GLU A 18 15.66 0.27 -15.99
C GLU A 18 15.07 1.69 -16.02
N PRO A 19 15.36 2.51 -17.05
CA PRO A 19 14.76 3.83 -17.18
C PRO A 19 13.21 3.78 -17.12
N GLY A 20 12.63 4.52 -16.18
CA GLY A 20 11.18 4.56 -15.97
C GLY A 20 10.66 3.58 -14.92
N GLU A 21 11.51 2.69 -14.38
CA GLU A 21 11.16 1.88 -13.22
C GLU A 21 11.36 2.66 -11.92
N LEU A 22 10.46 2.43 -10.97
CA LEU A 22 10.53 2.99 -9.63
C LEU A 22 10.49 1.84 -8.63
N ARG A 23 11.51 1.72 -7.78
CA ARG A 23 11.55 0.74 -6.71
C ARG A 23 10.87 1.34 -5.49
N PHE A 24 10.03 0.54 -4.87
CA PHE A 24 9.35 0.92 -3.65
C PHE A 24 9.42 -0.23 -2.65
N ASP A 25 9.42 0.10 -1.36
CA ASP A 25 9.37 -0.86 -0.26
C ASP A 25 10.45 -1.95 -0.31
N MET A 26 11.66 -1.55 -0.74
CA MET A 26 12.83 -2.42 -0.79
C MET A 26 14.10 -1.65 -0.45
N PHE A 27 15.19 -2.38 -0.14
CA PHE A 27 16.48 -1.77 0.18
C PHE A 27 16.98 -0.88 -0.96
N GLU A 28 17.47 0.32 -0.62
CA GLU A 28 17.88 1.37 -1.58
C GLU A 28 16.80 1.79 -2.59
N GLY A 29 15.52 1.46 -2.33
CA GLY A 29 14.40 1.88 -3.18
C GLY A 29 14.19 3.39 -3.13
N GLU A 30 13.66 3.95 -4.22
CA GLU A 30 13.37 5.38 -4.30
C GLU A 30 12.23 5.80 -3.37
N ILE A 31 11.28 4.91 -3.10
CA ILE A 31 10.18 5.10 -2.15
C ILE A 31 10.27 4.07 -1.04
N GLY A 32 10.34 4.55 0.21
CA GLY A 32 10.35 3.71 1.39
C GLY A 32 9.78 4.48 2.57
N HIS A 33 10.02 3.97 3.77
CA HIS A 33 9.66 4.67 5.00
C HIS A 33 10.46 5.96 5.15
N GLU A 34 9.80 7.02 5.59
CA GLU A 34 10.43 8.31 5.88
C GLU A 34 9.98 8.82 7.25
N GLY A 35 10.92 8.85 8.20
CA GLY A 35 10.59 9.21 9.58
C GLY A 35 9.62 8.20 10.18
N ASP A 36 8.43 8.67 10.56
CA ASP A 36 7.34 7.84 11.07
C ASP A 36 6.33 7.44 9.99
N ARG A 37 6.56 7.73 8.71
CA ARG A 37 5.61 7.40 7.62
C ARG A 37 5.95 6.07 6.97
N CYS A 38 4.94 5.24 6.69
CA CYS A 38 5.07 4.03 5.88
C CYS A 38 5.26 4.36 4.38
N SER A 39 5.68 3.36 3.59
CA SER A 39 5.90 3.52 2.15
C SER A 39 4.67 4.04 1.38
N LEU A 40 3.45 3.69 1.81
CA LEU A 40 2.21 4.17 1.17
C LEU A 40 1.97 5.66 1.42
N GLU A 41 2.17 6.14 2.65
CA GLU A 41 2.03 7.57 2.98
C GLU A 41 3.00 8.41 2.15
N VAL A 42 4.26 7.96 2.04
CA VAL A 42 5.29 8.63 1.22
C VAL A 42 4.90 8.62 -0.27
N LEU A 43 4.36 7.51 -0.78
CA LEU A 43 3.88 7.42 -2.16
C LEU A 43 2.73 8.38 -2.45
N VAL A 44 1.72 8.44 -1.57
CA VAL A 44 0.55 9.34 -1.70
C VAL A 44 0.97 10.80 -1.72
N ASP A 45 1.89 11.18 -0.83
CA ASP A 45 2.44 12.54 -0.74
C ASP A 45 3.20 12.91 -2.02
N ARG A 46 4.15 12.07 -2.44
CA ARG A 46 4.96 12.32 -3.65
C ARG A 46 4.15 12.30 -4.95
N ALA A 47 3.04 11.57 -4.99
CA ALA A 47 2.11 11.57 -6.12
C ALA A 47 1.19 12.80 -6.15
N GLY A 48 1.23 13.68 -5.14
CA GLY A 48 0.35 14.84 -5.03
C GLY A 48 -1.10 14.47 -4.72
N LEU A 49 -1.33 13.32 -4.09
CA LEU A 49 -2.66 12.76 -3.81
C LEU A 49 -3.13 12.97 -2.37
N GLY A 50 -2.38 13.74 -1.55
CA GLY A 50 -2.71 13.96 -0.14
C GLY A 50 -4.04 14.68 0.15
N GLY A 51 -4.69 15.26 -0.87
CA GLY A 51 -6.02 15.85 -0.75
C GLY A 51 -7.18 14.83 -0.88
N ASP A 52 -6.88 13.57 -1.19
CA ASP A 52 -7.88 12.52 -1.34
C ASP A 52 -8.19 11.86 0.02
N ALA A 53 -9.38 12.13 0.55
CA ALA A 53 -9.80 11.64 1.86
C ALA A 53 -9.92 10.10 1.94
N ALA A 54 -10.25 9.44 0.82
CA ALA A 54 -10.35 7.98 0.79
C ALA A 54 -8.95 7.35 0.79
N LEU A 55 -8.00 7.90 0.04
CA LEU A 55 -6.59 7.48 0.12
C LEU A 55 -5.99 7.78 1.49
N ALA A 56 -6.32 8.93 2.11
CA ALA A 56 -5.85 9.26 3.45
C ALA A 56 -6.31 8.21 4.48
N ALA A 57 -7.60 7.85 4.47
CA ALA A 57 -8.14 6.82 5.35
C ALA A 57 -7.44 5.45 5.15
N ILE A 58 -7.15 5.06 3.90
CA ILE A 58 -6.42 3.83 3.61
C ILE A 58 -4.98 3.91 4.11
N ALA A 59 -4.30 5.05 3.91
CA ALA A 59 -2.92 5.25 4.36
C ALA A 59 -2.80 5.14 5.89
N GLU A 60 -3.76 5.69 6.63
CA GLU A 60 -3.83 5.57 8.10
C GLU A 60 -3.99 4.11 8.55
N ILE A 61 -4.85 3.32 7.88
CA ILE A 61 -5.00 1.88 8.20
C ILE A 61 -3.71 1.13 7.91
N VAL A 62 -3.09 1.38 6.75
CA VAL A 62 -1.86 0.70 6.33
C VAL A 62 -0.70 1.05 7.28
N HIS A 63 -0.62 2.30 7.73
CA HIS A 63 0.36 2.74 8.72
C HIS A 63 0.30 1.89 10.00
N ASP A 64 -0.87 1.83 10.64
CA ASP A 64 -1.05 1.08 11.90
C ASP A 64 -0.70 -0.41 11.70
N ILE A 65 -1.03 -0.98 10.54
CA ILE A 65 -0.70 -2.38 10.20
C ILE A 65 0.81 -2.58 10.03
N ASP A 66 1.47 -1.69 9.30
CA ASP A 66 2.85 -1.82 8.86
C ASP A 66 3.84 -1.48 9.98
N LEU A 67 3.62 -0.34 10.66
CA LEU A 67 4.42 0.10 11.80
C LEU A 67 4.06 -0.64 13.10
N LYS A 68 2.92 -1.34 13.13
CA LYS A 68 2.41 -2.09 14.30
C LYS A 68 2.22 -1.19 15.52
N ASP A 69 1.74 0.02 15.28
CA ASP A 69 1.29 0.94 16.30
C ASP A 69 -0.19 1.27 16.12
N GLU A 70 -0.71 2.12 17.00
CA GLU A 70 -2.11 2.56 16.98
C GLU A 70 -2.16 4.08 16.83
N LYS A 71 -1.29 4.64 15.97
CA LYS A 71 -1.20 6.09 15.78
C LYS A 71 -2.52 6.68 15.32
N PHE A 72 -3.22 6.02 14.41
CA PHE A 72 -4.49 6.49 13.85
C PHE A 72 -5.71 5.78 14.45
N GLY A 73 -5.60 4.49 14.78
CA GLY A 73 -6.59 3.76 15.56
C GLY A 73 -7.94 3.58 14.86
N ARG A 74 -7.94 3.44 13.53
CA ARG A 74 -9.19 3.30 12.76
C ARG A 74 -9.90 1.97 13.05
N PRO A 75 -11.25 1.95 13.14
CA PRO A 75 -11.99 0.74 13.50
C PRO A 75 -11.86 -0.39 12.45
N GLU A 76 -11.57 -0.05 11.20
CA GLU A 76 -11.39 -1.03 10.11
C GLU A 76 -10.08 -1.82 10.22
N THR A 77 -9.07 -1.30 10.94
CA THR A 77 -7.68 -1.79 10.92
C THR A 77 -7.56 -3.26 11.28
N ALA A 78 -8.13 -3.69 12.41
CA ALA A 78 -8.00 -5.07 12.88
C ALA A 78 -8.63 -6.08 11.91
N GLY A 79 -9.76 -5.72 11.29
CA GLY A 79 -10.45 -6.56 10.31
C GLY A 79 -9.64 -6.69 9.02
N LEU A 80 -9.15 -5.56 8.49
CA LEU A 80 -8.31 -5.57 7.29
C LEU A 80 -7.00 -6.33 7.52
N PHE A 81 -6.36 -6.16 8.67
CA PHE A 81 -5.16 -6.89 9.04
C PHE A 81 -5.36 -8.42 8.98
N GLN A 82 -6.43 -8.91 9.59
CA GLN A 82 -6.73 -10.35 9.59
C GLN A 82 -7.04 -10.87 8.18
N LEU A 83 -7.70 -10.08 7.33
CA LEU A 83 -7.93 -10.40 5.93
C LEU A 83 -6.61 -10.47 5.15
N LEU A 84 -5.73 -9.48 5.30
CA LEU A 84 -4.43 -9.41 4.63
C LEU A 84 -3.51 -10.56 5.04
N LYS A 85 -3.54 -11.02 6.29
CA LYS A 85 -2.83 -12.27 6.69
C LYS A 85 -3.27 -13.47 5.85
N GLY A 86 -4.57 -13.58 5.56
CA GLY A 86 -5.08 -14.61 4.64
C GLY A 86 -4.74 -14.34 3.18
N VAL A 87 -4.60 -13.07 2.77
CA VAL A 87 -4.10 -12.70 1.43
C VAL A 87 -2.65 -13.18 1.25
N CYS A 88 -1.80 -12.93 2.24
CA CYS A 88 -0.36 -13.22 2.23
C CYS A 88 0.01 -14.64 2.69
N ALA A 89 -0.88 -15.61 2.51
CA ALA A 89 -0.60 -17.02 2.82
C ALA A 89 0.71 -17.48 2.11
N PRO A 90 1.60 -18.24 2.78
CA PRO A 90 2.94 -18.55 2.27
C PRO A 90 2.96 -19.26 0.92
N ASP A 91 1.96 -20.09 0.65
CA ASP A 91 1.79 -20.90 -0.55
C ASP A 91 1.17 -20.14 -1.74
N ARG A 92 0.75 -18.88 -1.53
CA ARG A 92 0.14 -18.06 -2.59
C ARG A 92 1.20 -17.31 -3.41
N PRO A 93 1.19 -17.41 -4.76
CA PRO A 93 2.04 -16.61 -5.63
C PRO A 93 1.80 -15.11 -5.51
N ASP A 94 2.83 -14.30 -5.71
CA ASP A 94 2.77 -12.85 -5.47
C ASP A 94 1.77 -12.14 -6.40
N GLU A 95 1.63 -12.57 -7.65
CA GLU A 95 0.65 -12.01 -8.59
C GLU A 95 -0.79 -12.21 -8.08
N GLN A 96 -1.07 -13.36 -7.45
CA GLN A 96 -2.37 -13.63 -6.86
C GLN A 96 -2.59 -12.82 -5.57
N ARG A 97 -1.52 -12.57 -4.79
CA ARG A 97 -1.58 -11.68 -3.61
C ARG A 97 -1.95 -10.26 -4.05
N VAL A 98 -1.26 -9.72 -5.06
CA VAL A 98 -1.52 -8.39 -5.63
C VAL A 98 -2.93 -8.29 -6.19
N ALA A 99 -3.38 -9.28 -6.99
CA ALA A 99 -4.72 -9.24 -7.56
C ALA A 99 -5.82 -9.23 -6.49
N ARG A 100 -5.68 -10.05 -5.44
CA ARG A 100 -6.66 -10.11 -4.34
C ARG A 100 -6.61 -8.88 -3.45
N ALA A 101 -5.43 -8.45 -3.03
CA ALA A 101 -5.26 -7.24 -2.22
C ALA A 101 -5.76 -6.00 -2.98
N GLY A 102 -5.42 -5.89 -4.27
CA GLY A 102 -5.86 -4.79 -5.12
C GLY A 102 -7.38 -4.68 -5.20
N ALA A 103 -8.09 -5.80 -5.38
CA ALA A 103 -9.56 -5.79 -5.34
C ALA A 103 -10.11 -5.30 -3.99
N ILE A 104 -9.54 -5.79 -2.88
CA ILE A 104 -9.94 -5.36 -1.52
C ILE A 104 -9.71 -3.86 -1.32
N PHE A 105 -8.54 -3.34 -1.70
CA PHE A 105 -8.22 -1.92 -1.55
C PHE A 105 -9.05 -1.03 -2.47
N ASN A 106 -9.41 -1.51 -3.68
CA ASN A 106 -10.34 -0.80 -4.55
C ASN A 106 -11.73 -0.70 -3.93
N ASP A 107 -12.27 -1.79 -3.38
CA ASP A 107 -13.57 -1.78 -2.70
C ASP A 107 -13.55 -0.90 -1.44
N LEU A 108 -12.45 -0.92 -0.69
CA LEU A 108 -12.25 -0.07 0.49
C LEU A 108 -12.19 1.42 0.11
N TYR A 109 -11.47 1.75 -0.97
CA TYR A 109 -11.42 3.10 -1.52
C TYR A 109 -12.81 3.58 -1.93
N ASP A 110 -13.54 2.77 -2.70
CA ASP A 110 -14.91 3.06 -3.11
C ASP A 110 -15.84 3.27 -1.91
N GLY A 111 -15.69 2.48 -0.85
CA GLY A 111 -16.44 2.64 0.39
C GLY A 111 -16.20 4.00 1.05
N PHE A 112 -14.94 4.40 1.24
CA PHE A 112 -14.60 5.70 1.84
C PHE A 112 -14.97 6.88 0.93
N ALA A 113 -14.78 6.74 -0.39
CA ALA A 113 -15.13 7.78 -1.36
C ALA A 113 -16.65 8.03 -1.43
N ARG A 114 -17.48 7.02 -1.17
CA ARG A 114 -18.95 7.16 -1.13
C ARG A 114 -19.46 7.70 0.21
N GLY A 115 -18.74 7.46 1.31
CA GLY A 115 -19.10 7.93 2.65
C GLY A 115 -18.73 9.39 2.94
N THR A 116 -18.08 10.07 2.00
CA THR A 116 -17.67 11.49 2.10
C THR A 116 -18.61 12.45 1.36
N ALA A 117 -19.80 11.97 0.95
CA ALA A 117 -20.88 12.78 0.35
C ALA A 117 -21.91 13.27 1.38
#